data_AF-A0A0N4XQ83-F1
#
_entry.id   AF-A0A0N4XQ83-F1
#
_cell.length_a   1.000
_cell.length_b   1.000
_cell.length_c   1.000
_cell.angle_alpha   90.00
_cell.angle_beta   90.00
_cell.angle_gamma   90.00
#
_symmetry.space_group_name_H-M   'P 1'
#
loop_
_entity.id
_entity.type
_entity.pdbx_description
1 polymer ?
#
loop_
_entity_poly.entity_id
_entity_poly.type
_entity_poly.pdbx_seq_one_letter_code
_entity_poly.pdbx_strand_id
1 'polypeptide(L)'
;MNKWIEFRREAELQLSRALTSIKKKPEGVYVQASTLGSLEALLEFLKTQKIPYSNVNIGPVHKKDVQKAAAMLEHKAEYVVLLNSPANLVRYACILAFDVKIEREAQIFADHERVKIFQADIIYHLEDNFLKYREELRLKARKEHEHLAIFPCKLRILPQHVFNARNPIVCGVNVEAGQLKRGTPICVPSKEVVLGKLHPRS
;
A
#
# COMPACT_ATOMS: atom_id res chain seq x y z
N MET A 1 25.25 -12.44 -43.86
CA MET A 1 25.28 -12.43 -42.38
C MET A 1 24.76 -11.11 -41.77
N ASN A 2 24.92 -9.95 -42.42
CA ASN A 2 24.53 -8.63 -41.86
C ASN A 2 23.01 -8.33 -41.80
N LYS A 3 22.22 -8.87 -42.73
CA LYS A 3 20.77 -8.53 -42.84
C LYS A 3 19.93 -9.00 -41.64
N TRP A 4 20.29 -10.13 -41.02
CA TRP A 4 19.60 -10.66 -39.84
C TRP A 4 19.84 -9.80 -38.58
N ILE A 5 21.06 -9.30 -38.40
CA ILE A 5 21.41 -8.40 -37.30
C ILE A 5 20.64 -7.09 -37.45
N GLU A 6 20.55 -6.58 -38.67
CA GLU A 6 19.83 -5.36 -39.00
C GLU A 6 18.33 -5.49 -38.72
N PHE A 7 17.68 -6.58 -39.17
CA PHE A 7 16.28 -6.85 -38.88
C PHE A 7 15.99 -6.99 -37.39
N ARG A 8 16.86 -7.69 -36.65
CA ARG A 8 16.70 -7.83 -35.20
C ARG A 8 16.78 -6.46 -34.50
N ARG A 9 17.74 -5.63 -34.91
CA ARG A 9 17.93 -4.29 -34.34
C ARG A 9 16.72 -3.38 -34.61
N GLU A 10 16.16 -3.44 -35.81
CA GLU A 10 14.96 -2.69 -36.17
C GLU A 10 13.76 -3.14 -35.32
N ALA A 11 13.57 -4.45 -35.14
CA ALA A 11 12.52 -4.98 -34.28
C ALA A 11 12.66 -4.55 -32.81
N GLU A 12 13.88 -4.62 -32.25
CA GLU A 12 14.18 -4.15 -30.89
C GLU A 12 13.92 -2.64 -30.72
N LEU A 13 14.24 -1.84 -31.75
CA LEU A 13 13.98 -0.40 -31.74
C LEU A 13 12.48 -0.09 -31.75
N GLN A 14 11.70 -0.79 -32.57
CA GLN A 14 10.25 -0.63 -32.63
C GLN A 14 9.59 -1.01 -31.30
N LEU A 15 10.03 -2.12 -30.70
CA LEU A 15 9.56 -2.55 -29.38
C LEU A 15 9.87 -1.49 -28.31
N SER A 16 11.10 -0.97 -28.29
CA SER A 16 11.51 0.07 -27.34
C SER A 16 10.68 1.34 -27.49
N ARG A 17 10.38 1.76 -28.73
CA ARG A 17 9.49 2.90 -29.01
C ARG A 17 8.07 2.67 -28.46
N ALA A 18 7.51 1.48 -28.68
CA ALA A 18 6.20 1.11 -28.15
C ALA A 18 6.18 1.13 -26.60
N LEU A 19 7.21 0.60 -25.94
CA LEU A 19 7.29 0.61 -24.48
C LEU A 19 7.50 2.01 -23.88
N THR A 20 8.08 2.93 -24.65
CA THR A 20 8.34 4.31 -24.23
C THR A 20 7.11 5.21 -24.40
N SER A 21 6.24 4.92 -25.37
CA SER A 21 4.98 5.66 -25.56
C SER A 21 3.93 5.38 -24.47
N ILE A 22 4.08 4.26 -23.75
CA ILE A 22 3.23 3.92 -22.60
C ILE A 22 3.44 4.96 -21.49
N LYS A 23 2.38 5.71 -21.19
CA LYS A 23 2.35 6.69 -20.10
C LYS A 23 2.44 5.98 -18.75
N LYS A 24 3.55 6.20 -18.04
CA LYS A 24 3.86 5.63 -16.71
C LYS A 24 3.64 6.68 -15.63
N LYS A 25 3.48 6.23 -14.38
CA LYS A 25 3.44 7.10 -13.21
C LYS A 25 4.79 7.06 -12.47
N PRO A 26 5.13 8.08 -11.67
CA PRO A 26 6.32 8.03 -10.82
C PRO A 26 6.29 6.86 -9.83
N GLU A 27 5.09 6.57 -9.32
CA GLU A 27 4.83 5.48 -8.38
C GLU A 27 3.82 4.50 -8.97
N GLY A 28 4.00 3.21 -8.69
CA GLY A 28 3.12 2.15 -9.15
C GLY A 28 3.80 0.80 -9.22
N VAL A 29 3.02 -0.22 -9.52
CA VAL A 29 3.51 -1.60 -9.65
C VAL A 29 4.44 -1.74 -10.87
N TYR A 30 5.34 -2.73 -10.81
CA TYR A 30 6.13 -3.15 -11.97
C TYR A 30 5.36 -4.20 -12.77
N VAL A 31 5.30 -4.08 -14.10
CA VAL A 31 4.55 -5.00 -14.95
C VAL A 31 5.47 -5.69 -15.95
N GLN A 32 5.36 -7.02 -16.04
CA GLN A 32 6.09 -7.86 -16.97
C GLN A 32 5.12 -8.77 -17.74
N ALA A 33 5.27 -8.87 -19.06
CA ALA A 33 4.41 -9.74 -19.87
C ALA A 33 5.20 -10.44 -21.00
N SER A 34 4.63 -11.50 -21.59
CA SER A 34 5.29 -12.29 -22.64
C SER A 34 5.32 -11.59 -24.00
N THR A 35 4.28 -10.82 -24.30
CA THR A 35 4.10 -10.10 -25.57
C THR A 35 3.54 -8.70 -25.36
N LEU A 36 3.56 -7.89 -26.41
CA LEU A 36 2.96 -6.55 -26.38
C LEU A 36 1.44 -6.60 -26.18
N GLY A 37 0.73 -7.52 -26.86
CA GLY A 37 -0.72 -7.65 -26.69
C GLY A 37 -1.12 -8.08 -25.28
N SER A 38 -0.38 -9.02 -24.69
CA SER A 38 -0.57 -9.42 -23.29
C SER A 38 -0.27 -8.28 -22.31
N LEU A 39 0.72 -7.43 -22.63
CA LEU A 39 1.04 -6.26 -21.83
C LEU A 39 -0.10 -5.24 -21.88
N GLU A 40 -0.60 -4.92 -23.08
CA GLU A 40 -1.70 -3.97 -23.26
C GLU A 40 -2.96 -4.39 -22.52
N ALA A 41 -3.34 -5.67 -22.61
CA ALA A 41 -4.47 -6.23 -21.87
C ALA A 41 -4.31 -6.05 -20.35
N LEU A 42 -3.13 -6.36 -19.81
CA LEU A 42 -2.84 -6.18 -18.39
C LEU A 42 -2.86 -4.71 -17.96
N LEU A 43 -2.31 -3.81 -18.78
CA LEU A 43 -2.35 -2.37 -18.48
C LEU A 43 -3.77 -1.81 -18.50
N GLU A 44 -4.63 -2.27 -19.40
CA GLU A 44 -6.03 -1.83 -19.46
C GLU A 44 -6.83 -2.26 -18.23
N PHE A 45 -6.58 -3.48 -17.74
CA PHE A 45 -7.10 -3.93 -16.45
C PHE A 45 -6.64 -3.00 -15.30
N LEU A 46 -5.33 -2.73 -15.22
CA LEU A 46 -4.77 -1.90 -14.14
C LEU A 46 -5.38 -0.49 -14.16
N LYS A 47 -5.58 0.10 -15.35
CA LYS A 47 -6.28 1.39 -15.48
C LYS A 47 -7.71 1.32 -14.95
N THR A 48 -8.46 0.28 -15.30
CA THR A 48 -9.86 0.08 -14.87
C THR A 48 -9.96 -0.03 -13.34
N GLN A 49 -9.01 -0.74 -12.72
CA GLN A 49 -8.91 -0.88 -11.26
C GLN A 49 -8.23 0.31 -10.55
N LYS A 50 -7.86 1.36 -11.30
CA LYS A 50 -7.15 2.55 -10.81
C LYS A 50 -5.81 2.21 -10.11
N ILE A 51 -5.14 1.16 -10.57
CA ILE A 51 -3.83 0.73 -10.08
C ILE A 51 -2.76 1.40 -10.96
N PRO A 52 -1.92 2.28 -10.41
CA PRO A 52 -0.85 2.89 -11.19
C PRO A 52 0.29 1.89 -11.41
N TYR A 53 1.00 2.06 -12.53
CA TYR A 53 2.19 1.31 -12.88
C TYR A 53 3.35 2.28 -13.19
N SER A 54 4.52 1.97 -12.64
CA SER A 54 5.73 2.81 -12.75
C SER A 54 6.65 2.33 -13.86
N ASN A 55 6.69 1.02 -14.08
CA ASN A 55 7.52 0.38 -15.07
C ASN A 55 6.78 -0.77 -15.75
N VAL A 56 7.12 -0.98 -17.02
CA VAL A 56 6.57 -2.02 -17.87
C VAL A 56 7.70 -2.57 -18.73
N ASN A 57 7.75 -3.88 -18.94
CA ASN A 57 8.73 -4.52 -19.81
C ASN A 57 8.19 -5.88 -20.31
N ILE A 58 8.87 -6.46 -21.31
CA ILE A 58 8.48 -7.73 -21.95
C ILE A 58 9.60 -8.76 -21.79
N GLY A 59 9.23 -10.02 -21.54
CA GLY A 59 10.15 -11.15 -21.35
C GLY A 59 10.28 -11.59 -19.89
N PRO A 60 11.27 -12.43 -19.54
CA PRO A 60 11.40 -12.94 -18.18
C PRO A 60 11.72 -11.83 -17.16
N VAL A 61 11.35 -12.05 -15.90
CA VAL A 61 11.67 -11.14 -14.79
C VAL A 61 13.13 -11.36 -14.37
N HIS A 62 13.91 -10.29 -14.38
CA HIS A 62 15.33 -10.29 -13.98
C HIS A 62 15.54 -9.51 -12.69
N LYS A 63 16.72 -9.68 -12.07
CA LYS A 63 17.11 -8.95 -10.85
C LYS A 63 16.97 -7.42 -10.97
N LYS A 64 17.31 -6.85 -12.13
CA LYS A 64 17.16 -5.41 -12.40
C LYS A 64 15.71 -4.92 -12.32
N ASP A 65 14.75 -5.77 -12.67
CA ASP A 65 13.33 -5.46 -12.61
C ASP A 65 12.89 -5.42 -11.14
N VAL A 66 13.38 -6.36 -10.33
CA VAL A 66 13.20 -6.41 -8.88
C VAL A 66 13.84 -5.21 -8.17
N GLN A 67 15.04 -4.79 -8.57
CA GLN A 67 15.69 -3.59 -8.01
C GLN A 67 14.83 -2.33 -8.19
N LYS A 68 14.23 -2.16 -9.38
CA LYS A 68 13.32 -1.03 -9.64
C LYS A 68 12.04 -1.12 -8.81
N ALA A 69 11.48 -2.32 -8.69
CA ALA A 69 10.31 -2.54 -7.84
C ALA A 69 10.63 -2.31 -6.35
N ALA A 70 11.83 -2.68 -5.89
CA ALA A 70 12.27 -2.49 -4.50
C ALA A 70 12.39 -1.01 -4.12
N ALA A 71 12.78 -0.13 -5.05
CA ALA A 71 12.83 1.32 -4.81
C ALA A 71 11.47 1.89 -4.36
N MET A 72 10.35 1.24 -4.71
CA MET A 72 9.01 1.63 -4.24
C MET A 72 8.78 1.36 -2.74
N LEU A 73 9.69 0.66 -2.05
CA LEU A 73 9.66 0.49 -0.59
C LEU A 73 10.19 1.71 0.17
N GLU A 74 11.03 2.53 -0.47
CA GLU A 74 11.76 3.62 0.19
C GLU A 74 10.95 4.93 0.23
N HIS A 75 10.01 5.14 -0.70
CA HIS A 75 9.11 6.30 -0.75
C HIS A 75 8.11 6.41 0.43
N LYS A 76 8.33 5.63 1.48
CA LYS A 76 7.39 5.28 2.54
C LYS A 76 7.46 6.18 3.78
N ALA A 77 8.41 7.12 3.86
CA ALA A 77 8.64 7.85 5.10
C ALA A 77 7.72 9.06 5.31
N GLU A 78 7.18 9.69 4.26
CA GLU A 78 6.59 11.04 4.41
C GLU A 78 5.06 11.09 4.28
N TYR A 79 4.43 10.12 3.62
CA TYR A 79 3.00 10.22 3.28
C TYR A 79 2.01 9.54 4.25
N VAL A 80 2.52 8.81 5.25
CA VAL A 80 1.67 8.01 6.18
C VAL A 80 1.02 8.86 7.29
N VAL A 81 1.41 10.13 7.47
CA VAL A 81 0.95 10.94 8.61
C VAL A 81 -0.23 11.86 8.26
N LEU A 82 -0.50 12.18 6.99
CA LEU A 82 -1.34 13.35 6.70
C LEU A 82 -2.76 13.12 6.19
N LEU A 83 -3.20 11.94 5.76
CA LEU A 83 -4.56 11.82 5.24
C LEU A 83 -5.25 10.53 5.67
N ASN A 84 -6.43 10.70 6.25
CA ASN A 84 -7.42 9.69 6.65
C ASN A 84 -7.97 8.85 5.46
N SER A 85 -7.13 8.43 4.53
CA SER A 85 -7.46 7.58 3.40
C SER A 85 -6.72 6.24 3.53
N PRO A 86 -7.42 5.16 3.93
CA PRO A 86 -6.89 3.78 3.97
C PRO A 86 -6.41 3.25 2.60
N ALA A 87 -6.59 4.03 1.52
CA ALA A 87 -6.28 3.68 0.14
C ALA A 87 -4.80 3.87 -0.25
N ASN A 88 -3.98 4.60 0.53
CA ASN A 88 -2.58 4.85 0.18
C ASN A 88 -1.56 3.86 0.75
N LEU A 89 -2.03 2.79 1.40
CA LEU A 89 -1.18 1.68 1.86
C LEU A 89 -1.00 0.58 0.81
N VAL A 90 -1.15 0.91 -0.48
CA VAL A 90 -0.77 0.00 -1.55
C VAL A 90 0.75 0.00 -1.62
N ARG A 91 1.37 -1.06 -1.07
CA ARG A 91 2.79 -1.31 -1.28
C ARG A 91 2.98 -1.64 -2.76
N TYR A 92 3.33 -0.64 -3.56
CA TYR A 92 3.65 -0.79 -4.98
C TYR A 92 4.94 -1.58 -5.23
N ALA A 93 5.67 -1.95 -4.18
CA ALA A 93 6.81 -2.85 -4.20
C ALA A 93 6.40 -4.30 -4.52
N CYS A 94 5.93 -4.49 -5.75
CA CYS A 94 5.56 -5.77 -6.29
C CYS A 94 5.71 -5.78 -7.81
N ILE A 95 5.80 -7.00 -8.36
CA ILE A 95 5.87 -7.25 -9.78
C ILE A 95 4.65 -8.09 -10.18
N LEU A 96 3.95 -7.67 -11.22
CA LEU A 96 2.92 -8.45 -11.91
C LEU A 96 3.53 -9.08 -13.15
N ALA A 97 3.74 -10.40 -13.11
CA ALA A 97 4.40 -11.19 -14.14
C ALA A 97 3.39 -12.09 -14.85
N PHE A 98 2.95 -11.67 -16.03
CA PHE A 98 1.94 -12.39 -16.82
C PHE A 98 2.59 -13.24 -17.92
N ASP A 99 2.40 -14.55 -17.86
CA ASP A 99 2.89 -15.53 -18.85
C ASP A 99 4.41 -15.45 -19.08
N VAL A 100 5.17 -15.13 -18.03
CA VAL A 100 6.63 -15.00 -18.11
C VAL A 100 7.32 -15.80 -17.01
N LYS A 101 8.54 -16.24 -17.30
CA LYS A 101 9.39 -16.89 -16.31
C LYS A 101 10.01 -15.86 -15.36
N ILE A 102 10.28 -16.29 -14.14
CA ILE A 102 11.07 -15.54 -13.16
C ILE A 102 12.46 -16.17 -13.12
N GLU A 103 13.49 -15.37 -13.38
CA GLU A 103 14.87 -15.84 -13.22
C GLU A 103 15.16 -16.17 -11.76
N ARG A 104 15.94 -17.23 -11.52
CA ARG A 104 16.24 -17.70 -10.15
C ARG A 104 16.87 -16.61 -9.30
N GLU A 105 17.80 -15.84 -9.86
CA GLU A 105 18.45 -14.72 -9.17
C GLU A 105 17.43 -13.61 -8.84
N ALA A 106 16.45 -13.39 -9.70
CA ALA A 106 15.40 -12.41 -9.46
C ALA A 106 14.51 -12.82 -8.28
N GLN A 107 14.09 -14.09 -8.22
CA GLN A 107 13.27 -14.59 -7.11
C GLN A 107 14.00 -14.49 -5.77
N ILE A 108 15.26 -14.93 -5.71
CA ILE A 108 16.08 -14.86 -4.49
C ILE A 108 16.21 -13.40 -4.03
N PHE A 109 16.47 -12.48 -4.96
CA PHE A 109 16.60 -11.07 -4.64
C PHE A 109 15.27 -10.45 -4.20
N ALA A 110 14.14 -10.85 -4.80
CA ALA A 110 12.82 -10.38 -4.43
C ALA A 110 12.45 -10.79 -3.00
N ASP A 111 12.77 -12.03 -2.61
CA ASP A 111 12.54 -12.53 -1.26
C ASP A 111 13.38 -11.76 -0.23
N HIS A 112 14.64 -11.44 -0.57
CA HIS A 112 15.52 -10.63 0.29
C HIS A 112 15.01 -9.20 0.47
N GLU A 113 14.66 -8.51 -0.63
CA GLU A 113 14.17 -7.14 -0.63
C GLU A 113 12.71 -7.01 -0.19
N ARG A 114 12.01 -8.13 0.07
CA ARG A 114 10.58 -8.18 0.40
C ARG A 114 9.69 -7.60 -0.70
N VAL A 115 10.10 -7.79 -1.95
CA VAL A 115 9.29 -7.47 -3.15
C VAL A 115 8.44 -8.69 -3.48
N LYS A 116 7.12 -8.51 -3.53
CA LYS A 116 6.22 -9.61 -3.87
C LYS A 116 6.14 -9.76 -5.40
N ILE A 117 6.46 -10.93 -5.94
CA ILE A 117 6.19 -11.25 -7.34
C ILE A 117 4.88 -12.05 -7.43
N PHE A 118 3.96 -11.57 -8.25
CA PHE A 118 2.76 -12.29 -8.65
C PHE A 118 3.01 -12.84 -10.03
N GLN A 119 2.89 -14.15 -10.19
CA GLN A 119 3.06 -14.84 -11.47
C GLN A 119 1.79 -15.61 -11.78
N ALA A 120 1.32 -15.50 -13.02
CA ALA A 120 0.26 -16.35 -13.54
C ALA A 120 0.30 -16.39 -15.07
N ASP A 121 -0.16 -17.49 -15.64
CA ASP A 121 -0.27 -17.67 -17.10
C ASP A 121 -1.63 -17.17 -17.63
N ILE A 122 -2.58 -16.88 -16.72
CA ILE A 122 -3.91 -16.36 -17.03
C ILE A 122 -4.11 -15.05 -16.28
N ILE A 123 -4.52 -14.00 -17.00
CA ILE A 123 -4.61 -12.63 -16.47
C ILE A 123 -5.52 -12.56 -15.24
N TYR A 124 -6.69 -13.19 -15.26
CA TYR A 124 -7.65 -13.18 -14.14
C TYR A 124 -7.09 -13.75 -12.84
N HIS A 125 -6.22 -14.76 -12.90
CA HIS A 125 -5.58 -15.29 -11.70
C HIS A 125 -4.56 -14.31 -11.13
N LEU A 126 -3.84 -13.59 -11.99
CA LEU A 126 -2.93 -12.53 -11.57
C LEU A 126 -3.71 -11.40 -10.88
N GLU A 127 -4.81 -11.00 -11.48
CA GLU A 127 -5.73 -9.98 -10.98
C GLU A 127 -6.27 -10.35 -9.59
N ASP A 128 -6.87 -11.54 -9.46
CA ASP A 128 -7.45 -12.02 -8.21
C ASP A 128 -6.41 -12.09 -7.09
N ASN A 129 -5.22 -12.65 -7.38
CA ASN A 129 -4.15 -12.78 -6.40
C ASN A 129 -3.65 -11.40 -5.95
N PHE A 130 -3.53 -10.44 -6.87
CA PHE A 130 -3.11 -9.09 -6.54
C PHE A 130 -4.18 -8.34 -5.74
N LEU A 131 -5.45 -8.41 -6.13
CA LEU A 131 -6.56 -7.76 -5.43
C LEU A 131 -6.74 -8.30 -4.01
N LYS A 132 -6.64 -9.63 -3.82
CA LYS A 132 -6.65 -10.26 -2.49
C LYS A 132 -5.52 -9.73 -1.61
N TYR A 133 -4.29 -9.72 -2.13
CA TYR A 133 -3.14 -9.19 -1.41
C TYR A 133 -3.33 -7.72 -0.99
N ARG A 134 -3.88 -6.90 -1.90
CA ARG A 134 -4.17 -5.49 -1.62
C ARG A 134 -5.17 -5.34 -0.47
N GLU A 135 -6.25 -6.12 -0.47
CA GLU A 135 -7.23 -6.10 0.63
C GLU A 135 -6.63 -6.61 1.95
N GLU A 136 -5.79 -7.65 1.92
CA GLU A 136 -5.09 -8.12 3.11
C GLU A 136 -4.18 -7.05 3.72
N LEU A 137 -3.44 -6.32 2.89
CA LEU A 137 -2.61 -5.19 3.34
C LEU A 137 -3.46 -4.08 3.94
N ARG A 138 -4.60 -3.75 3.32
CA ARG A 138 -5.54 -2.76 3.82
C ARG A 138 -6.09 -3.15 5.20
N LEU A 139 -6.46 -4.42 5.37
CA LEU A 139 -6.96 -4.95 6.63
C LEU A 139 -5.88 -4.99 7.72
N LYS A 140 -4.65 -5.42 7.39
CA LYS A 140 -3.50 -5.41 8.32
C LYS A 140 -3.21 -3.99 8.79
N ALA A 141 -3.12 -3.04 7.85
CA ALA A 141 -2.87 -1.65 8.20
C ALA A 141 -4.01 -1.06 9.05
N ARG A 142 -5.27 -1.37 8.73
CA ARG A 142 -6.41 -0.94 9.56
C ARG A 142 -6.31 -1.45 10.99
N LYS A 143 -5.95 -2.73 11.19
CA LYS A 143 -5.76 -3.32 12.52
C LYS A 143 -4.57 -2.70 13.26
N GLU A 144 -3.45 -2.49 12.56
CA GLU A 144 -2.27 -1.86 13.15
C GLU A 144 -2.55 -0.44 13.63
N HIS A 145 -3.38 0.35 12.93
CA HIS A 145 -3.71 1.73 13.32
C HIS A 145 -4.99 1.86 14.14
N GLU A 146 -5.70 0.76 14.43
CA GLU A 146 -6.99 0.79 15.15
C GLU A 146 -6.85 1.43 16.54
N HIS A 147 -5.72 1.22 17.20
CA HIS A 147 -5.42 1.77 18.53
C HIS A 147 -5.01 3.25 18.52
N LEU A 148 -4.65 3.81 17.35
CA LEU A 148 -4.28 5.21 17.19
C LEU A 148 -5.49 6.10 16.89
N ALA A 149 -6.60 5.52 16.42
CA ALA A 149 -7.82 6.24 16.12
C ALA A 149 -8.48 6.76 17.40
N ILE A 150 -8.34 8.06 17.65
CA ILE A 150 -9.07 8.76 18.71
C ILE A 150 -10.44 9.15 18.13
N PHE A 151 -11.48 8.47 18.59
CA PHE A 151 -12.85 8.83 18.26
C PHE A 151 -13.26 10.04 19.10
N PRO A 152 -13.88 11.08 18.50
CA PRO A 152 -14.33 12.23 19.26
C PRO A 152 -15.41 11.80 20.25
N CYS A 153 -15.35 12.34 21.46
CA CYS A 153 -16.37 12.16 22.47
C CYS A 153 -16.57 13.42 23.30
N LYS A 154 -17.80 13.66 23.75
CA LYS A 154 -18.14 14.70 24.71
C LYS A 154 -18.57 14.04 26.02
N LEU A 155 -17.87 14.38 27.10
CA LEU A 155 -18.13 13.83 28.43
C LEU A 155 -18.67 14.92 29.36
N ARG A 156 -19.61 14.54 30.22
CA ARG A 156 -20.05 15.34 31.36
C ARG A 156 -19.74 14.63 32.66
N ILE A 157 -18.99 15.29 33.54
CA ILE A 157 -18.70 14.77 34.89
C ILE A 157 -19.98 14.76 35.71
N LEU A 158 -20.20 13.69 36.47
CA LEU A 158 -21.29 13.57 37.43
C LEU A 158 -20.80 14.05 38.81
N PRO A 159 -21.25 15.22 39.32
CA PRO A 159 -20.71 15.80 40.55
C PRO A 159 -20.82 14.88 41.78
N GLN A 160 -21.91 14.10 41.86
CA GLN A 160 -22.17 13.15 42.95
C GLN A 160 -21.28 11.90 42.89
N HIS A 161 -20.51 11.69 41.80
CA HIS A 161 -19.75 10.47 41.55
C HIS A 161 -18.25 10.76 41.38
N VAL A 162 -17.69 11.65 42.19
CA VAL A 162 -16.24 11.91 42.22
C VAL A 162 -15.63 11.11 43.37
N PHE A 163 -14.87 10.07 43.03
CA PHE A 163 -14.25 9.16 44.01
C PHE A 163 -12.83 9.59 44.38
N ASN A 164 -12.06 10.07 43.41
CA ASN A 164 -10.72 10.61 43.63
C ASN A 164 -10.49 11.83 42.75
N ALA A 165 -10.14 12.96 43.38
CA ALA A 165 -9.96 14.25 42.70
C ALA A 165 -8.51 14.50 42.26
N ARG A 166 -7.54 13.69 42.68
CA ARG A 166 -6.12 13.86 42.34
C ARG A 166 -5.44 12.53 42.04
N ASN A 167 -4.51 12.60 41.09
CA ASN A 167 -3.76 11.50 40.47
C ASN A 167 -3.78 10.14 41.21
N PRO A 168 -4.52 9.11 40.71
CA PRO A 168 -5.36 9.12 39.50
C PRO A 168 -6.73 9.77 39.73
N ILE A 169 -7.20 10.60 38.78
CA ILE A 169 -8.57 11.15 38.84
C ILE A 169 -9.56 10.01 38.55
N VAL A 170 -10.50 9.77 39.46
CA VAL A 170 -11.55 8.75 39.32
C VAL A 170 -12.90 9.40 39.53
N CYS A 171 -13.69 9.52 38.46
CA CYS A 171 -15.03 10.09 38.51
C CYS A 171 -15.98 9.36 37.55
N GLY A 172 -17.26 9.35 37.90
CA GLY A 172 -18.35 8.95 37.02
C GLY A 172 -18.59 10.03 35.97
N VAL A 173 -18.75 9.60 34.73
CA VAL A 173 -19.03 10.49 33.58
C VAL A 173 -20.23 9.96 32.80
N ASN A 174 -20.96 10.88 32.18
CA ASN A 174 -21.94 10.55 31.16
C ASN A 174 -21.36 10.88 29.77
N VAL A 175 -21.53 9.98 28.80
CA VAL A 175 -21.11 10.21 27.41
C VAL A 175 -22.26 10.92 26.70
N GLU A 176 -22.12 12.22 26.46
CA GLU A 176 -23.17 13.02 25.80
C GLU A 176 -23.16 12.88 24.28
N ALA A 177 -21.98 12.65 23.70
CA ALA A 177 -21.83 12.45 22.26
C ALA A 177 -20.56 11.63 21.94
N GLY A 178 -20.59 10.92 20.81
CA GLY A 178 -19.45 10.19 20.28
C GLY A 178 -19.14 8.88 21.00
N GLN A 179 -17.89 8.41 20.90
CA GLN A 179 -17.46 7.12 21.46
C GLN A 179 -16.23 7.29 22.33
N LEU A 180 -16.38 6.98 23.63
CA LEU A 180 -15.26 6.95 24.56
C LEU A 180 -14.56 5.59 24.52
N LYS A 181 -13.25 5.57 24.26
CA LYS A 181 -12.43 4.35 24.23
C LYS A 181 -11.24 4.46 25.18
N ARG A 182 -10.67 3.31 25.56
CA ARG A 182 -9.43 3.27 26.36
C ARG A 182 -8.32 3.99 25.60
N GLY A 183 -7.48 4.74 26.30
CA GLY A 183 -6.40 5.53 25.71
C GLY A 183 -6.83 6.87 25.11
N THR A 184 -8.14 7.18 25.02
CA THR A 184 -8.62 8.49 24.55
C THR A 184 -8.06 9.61 25.43
N PRO A 185 -7.35 10.61 24.86
CA PRO A 185 -6.90 11.77 25.60
C PRO A 185 -8.09 12.63 26.01
N ILE A 186 -8.11 13.06 27.27
CA ILE A 186 -9.18 13.88 27.85
C ILE A 186 -8.64 15.28 28.08
N CYS A 187 -9.37 16.29 27.64
CA CYS A 187 -9.04 17.70 27.86
C CYS A 187 -10.23 18.45 28.47
N VAL A 188 -9.91 19.58 29.10
CA VAL A 188 -10.92 20.54 29.57
C VAL A 188 -10.90 21.74 28.61
N PRO A 189 -11.97 21.97 27.82
CA PRO A 189 -11.98 23.03 26.81
C PRO A 189 -11.67 24.43 27.36
N SER A 190 -12.13 24.74 28.57
CA SER A 190 -11.95 26.05 29.19
C SER A 190 -10.54 26.33 29.73
N LYS A 191 -9.69 25.31 29.84
CA LYS A 191 -8.34 25.46 30.40
C LYS A 191 -7.22 25.13 29.42
N GLU A 192 -7.56 24.66 28.21
CA GLU A 192 -6.59 24.11 27.23
C GLU A 192 -5.62 23.06 27.82
N VAL A 193 -5.99 22.44 28.95
CA VAL A 193 -5.19 21.42 29.63
C VAL A 193 -5.66 20.04 29.22
N VAL A 194 -4.70 19.19 28.83
CA VAL A 194 -4.89 17.75 28.70
C VAL A 194 -4.76 17.13 30.08
N LEU A 195 -5.84 16.52 30.60
CA LEU A 195 -5.88 15.88 31.92
C LEU A 195 -5.13 14.54 31.93
N GLY A 196 -5.03 13.88 30.78
CA GLY A 196 -4.39 12.57 30.63
C GLY A 196 -5.13 11.68 29.64
N LYS A 197 -4.82 10.38 29.66
CA LYS A 197 -5.49 9.37 28.83
C LYS A 197 -6.41 8.52 29.69
N LEU A 198 -7.56 8.13 29.14
CA LEU A 198 -8.47 7.20 29.81
C LEU A 198 -7.80 5.86 30.06
N HIS A 199 -7.69 5.46 31.33
CA HIS A 199 -7.19 4.15 31.74
C HIS A 199 -8.36 3.23 32.15
N PRO A 200 -8.30 1.91 31.88
CA PRO A 200 -9.27 0.98 32.45
C PRO A 200 -9.24 1.01 33.99
N ARG A 201 -10.38 0.69 34.62
CA ARG A 201 -10.41 0.35 36.04
C ARG A 201 -9.66 -0.98 36.19
N SER A 202 -8.55 -0.99 36.92
CA SER A 202 -7.87 -2.22 37.38
C SER A 202 -8.77 -3.01 38.31
#